data_AF-R7V101-F1
#
_entry.id   AF-R7V101-F1
#
_cell.length_a   1.000
_cell.length_b   1.000
_cell.length_c   1.000
_cell.angle_alpha   90.00
_cell.angle_beta   90.00
_cell.angle_gamma   90.00
#
_symmetry.space_group_name_H-M   'P 1'
#
loop_
_entity.id
_entity.type
_entity.pdbx_description
1 polymer ?
#
loop_
_entity_poly.entity_id
_entity_poly.type
_entity_poly.pdbx_seq_one_letter_code
_entity_poly.pdbx_strand_id
1 'polypeptide(L)'
;MDAGKSAVCRMCGQSHSPEVNHVYDYQKMVDEDLMCHICLQPLVDPVDTKCGHTLCSLCLHNYLKIQSMCPVDRIPVIAAQVQQSSVIVRR
;
A
#
# COMPACT_ATOMS: atom_id res chain seq x y z
N MET A 1 -3.64 18.39 34.14
CA MET A 1 -3.91 17.06 33.59
C MET A 1 -3.73 17.16 32.09
N ASP A 2 -2.54 16.84 31.60
CA ASP A 2 -2.13 17.04 30.19
C ASP A 2 -2.57 15.80 29.40
N ALA A 3 -3.75 15.87 28.76
CA ALA A 3 -4.26 14.80 27.92
C ALA A 3 -3.47 14.80 26.60
N GLY A 4 -2.76 13.70 26.35
CA GLY A 4 -1.80 13.52 25.28
C GLY A 4 -2.26 14.03 23.92
N LYS A 5 -1.43 14.89 23.33
CA LYS A 5 -1.49 15.28 21.92
C LYS A 5 -1.61 14.00 21.08
N SER A 6 -2.76 13.77 20.47
CA SER A 6 -2.91 12.70 19.47
C SER A 6 -1.85 12.92 18.40
N ALA A 7 -0.89 12.00 18.32
CA ALA A 7 0.20 12.10 17.36
C ALA A 7 -0.38 11.88 15.96
N VAL A 8 -0.69 12.98 15.28
CA VAL A 8 -1.10 12.98 13.88
C VAL A 8 0.09 12.63 13.00
N CYS A 9 -0.17 11.88 11.93
CA CYS A 9 0.86 11.56 10.96
C CYS A 9 1.31 12.83 10.22
N ARG A 10 2.62 13.11 10.26
CA ARG A 10 3.23 14.25 9.56
C ARG A 10 3.15 14.18 8.02
N MET A 11 2.80 13.02 7.47
CA MET A 11 2.73 12.81 6.01
C MET A 11 1.34 13.08 5.45
N CYS A 12 0.29 12.60 6.12
CA CYS A 12 -1.08 12.70 5.63
C CYS A 12 -2.03 13.50 6.54
N GLY A 13 -1.58 13.92 7.72
CA GLY A 13 -2.39 14.67 8.69
C GLY A 13 -3.41 13.84 9.47
N GLN A 14 -3.48 12.53 9.23
CA GLN A 14 -4.45 11.63 9.87
C GLN A 14 -3.85 10.90 11.09
N SER A 15 -4.71 10.49 12.03
CA SER A 15 -4.30 9.72 13.21
C SER A 15 -4.26 8.23 12.90
N HIS A 16 -3.06 7.65 12.76
CA HIS A 16 -2.87 6.24 12.44
C HIS A 16 -1.53 5.69 12.95
N SER A 17 -1.42 4.36 13.11
CA SER A 17 -0.15 3.72 13.50
C SER A 17 0.83 3.63 12.31
N PRO A 18 2.14 3.46 12.53
CA PRO A 18 3.10 3.24 11.45
C PRO A 18 2.88 1.94 10.65
N GLU A 19 2.07 1.02 11.18
CA GLU A 19 1.77 -0.28 10.57
C GLU A 19 0.55 -0.24 9.63
N VAL A 20 -0.04 0.93 9.42
CA VAL A 20 -1.11 1.15 8.44
C VAL A 20 -0.70 2.19 7.41
N ASN A 21 -1.26 2.06 6.20
CA ASN A 21 -0.99 3.00 5.11
C ASN A 21 -1.42 4.42 5.49
N HIS A 22 -0.77 5.40 4.87
CA HIS A 22 -1.25 6.77 4.86
C HIS A 22 -2.65 6.86 4.25
N VAL A 23 -3.47 7.76 4.78
CA VAL A 23 -4.88 7.93 4.40
C VAL A 23 -5.05 9.30 3.74
N TYR A 24 -5.67 9.32 2.58
CA TYR A 24 -5.94 10.52 1.81
C TYR A 24 -7.42 10.61 1.48
N ASP A 25 -7.96 11.83 1.44
CA ASP A 25 -9.31 12.11 0.97
C ASP A 25 -9.27 12.46 -0.51
N TYR A 26 -9.87 11.62 -1.35
CA TYR A 26 -9.84 11.76 -2.80
C TYR A 26 -11.12 12.46 -3.26
N GLN A 27 -10.96 13.70 -3.76
CA GLN A 27 -12.10 14.49 -4.25
C GLN A 27 -12.79 13.91 -5.48
N LYS A 28 -12.11 13.02 -6.21
CA LYS A 28 -12.61 12.38 -7.43
C LYS A 28 -12.45 10.87 -7.30
N MET A 29 -13.25 10.16 -8.09
CA MET A 29 -13.05 8.72 -8.27
C MET A 29 -11.66 8.45 -8.80
N VAL A 30 -10.99 7.48 -8.18
CA VAL A 30 -9.70 6.98 -8.60
C VAL A 30 -9.93 5.84 -9.58
N ASP A 31 -9.09 5.77 -10.61
CA ASP A 31 -9.12 4.68 -11.58
C ASP A 31 -8.93 3.32 -10.87
N GLU A 32 -9.70 2.31 -11.30
CA GLU A 32 -9.63 0.97 -10.73
C GLU A 32 -8.23 0.35 -10.89
N ASP A 33 -7.52 0.69 -11.98
CA ASP A 33 -6.15 0.24 -12.21
C ASP A 33 -5.14 0.79 -11.18
N LEU A 34 -5.52 1.83 -10.42
CA LEU A 34 -4.71 2.44 -9.37
C LEU A 34 -5.12 1.99 -7.96
N MET A 35 -5.99 0.98 -7.86
CA MET A 35 -6.49 0.46 -6.59
C MET A 35 -5.70 -0.76 -6.12
N CYS A 36 -5.37 -0.78 -4.82
CA CYS A 36 -4.74 -1.96 -4.23
C CYS A 36 -5.75 -3.09 -4.04
N HIS A 37 -5.44 -4.27 -4.58
CA HIS A 37 -6.28 -5.46 -4.47
C HIS A 37 -6.35 -6.09 -3.06
N ILE A 38 -5.58 -5.58 -2.09
CA ILE A 38 -5.66 -6.02 -0.69
C ILE A 38 -6.54 -5.08 0.14
N CYS A 39 -6.21 -3.78 0.19
CA CYS A 39 -6.92 -2.83 1.05
C CYS A 39 -8.09 -2.12 0.35
N LEU A 40 -8.26 -2.33 -0.95
CA LEU A 40 -9.31 -1.70 -1.77
C LEU A 40 -9.30 -0.17 -1.67
N GLN A 41 -8.11 0.41 -1.52
CA GLN A 41 -7.86 1.85 -1.53
C GLN A 41 -6.82 2.16 -2.60
N PRO A 42 -6.73 3.41 -3.06
CA PRO A 42 -5.69 3.81 -3.99
C PRO A 42 -4.30 3.45 -3.47
N LEU A 43 -3.42 3.05 -4.38
CA LEU A 43 -2.08 2.56 -4.04
C LEU A 43 -1.26 3.61 -3.26
N VAL A 44 -0.67 3.19 -2.15
CA VAL A 44 0.27 3.98 -1.32
C VAL A 44 1.60 3.24 -1.29
N ASP A 45 2.68 3.94 -1.65
CA ASP A 45 4.02 3.39 -1.86
C ASP A 45 3.98 2.08 -2.68
N PRO A 46 3.51 2.15 -3.94
CA PRO A 46 3.23 0.97 -4.73
C PRO A 46 4.49 0.16 -5.03
N VAL A 47 4.33 -1.16 -5.01
CA VAL A 47 5.37 -2.12 -5.37
C VAL A 47 4.84 -3.14 -6.36
N ASP A 48 5.69 -3.49 -7.32
CA ASP A 48 5.42 -4.46 -8.36
C ASP A 48 5.97 -5.84 -7.97
N THR A 49 5.16 -6.87 -8.14
CA THR A 49 5.59 -8.27 -8.09
C THR A 49 6.17 -8.69 -9.45
N LYS A 50 6.96 -9.77 -9.49
CA LYS A 50 7.46 -10.33 -10.76
C LYS A 50 6.36 -10.90 -11.67
N CYS A 51 5.18 -11.21 -11.12
CA CYS A 51 4.02 -11.58 -11.92
C CYS A 51 3.30 -10.38 -12.56
N GLY A 52 3.72 -9.15 -12.24
CA GLY A 52 3.21 -7.93 -12.88
C GLY A 52 2.08 -7.23 -12.13
N HIS A 53 1.73 -7.67 -10.92
CA HIS A 53 0.69 -7.05 -10.10
C HIS A 53 1.28 -5.98 -9.18
N THR A 54 0.58 -4.86 -9.05
CA THR A 54 1.00 -3.73 -8.21
C THR A 54 0.12 -3.61 -6.97
N LEU A 55 0.74 -3.51 -5.79
CA LEU A 55 0.08 -3.42 -4.49
C LEU A 55 0.76 -2.37 -3.61
N CYS A 56 0.13 -1.92 -2.52
CA CYS A 56 0.82 -1.09 -1.52
C CYS A 56 1.96 -1.89 -0.88
N SER A 57 3.13 -1.28 -0.70
CA SER A 57 4.30 -1.92 -0.08
C SER A 57 3.95 -2.61 1.25
N LEU A 58 3.27 -1.88 2.13
CA LEU A 58 2.90 -2.37 3.46
C LEU A 58 1.85 -3.50 3.41
N CYS A 59 0.90 -3.41 2.47
CA CYS A 59 -0.10 -4.46 2.27
C CYS A 59 0.54 -5.76 1.81
N LEU A 60 1.39 -5.71 0.79
CA LEU A 60 2.07 -6.90 0.29
C LEU A 60 3.03 -7.46 1.35
N HIS A 61 3.80 -6.62 2.03
CA HIS A 61 4.71 -7.06 3.08
C HIS A 61 3.98 -7.81 4.20
N ASN A 62 2.85 -7.28 4.69
CA ASN A 62 2.07 -7.94 5.73
C ASN A 62 1.41 -9.24 5.24
N TYR A 63 0.94 -9.28 3.99
CA TYR A 63 0.40 -10.50 3.39
C TYR A 63 1.46 -11.61 3.29
N LEU A 64 2.67 -11.28 2.84
CA LEU A 64 3.75 -12.25 2.64
C LEU A 64 4.29 -12.86 3.96
N LYS A 65 4.01 -12.26 5.12
CA LYS A 65 4.27 -12.88 6.43
C LYS A 65 3.39 -14.10 6.68
N ILE A 66 2.24 -14.17 6.04
CA ILE A 66 1.25 -15.24 6.19
C ILE A 66 1.34 -16.21 5.00
N GLN A 67 1.48 -15.68 3.78
CA GLN A 67 1.38 -16.47 2.56
C GLN A 67 2.32 -15.96 1.45
N SER A 68 3.24 -16.81 0.99
CA SER A 68 4.30 -16.49 0.02
C SER A 68 3.88 -16.59 -1.47
N MET A 69 2.68 -16.11 -1.79
CA MET A 69 2.16 -16.02 -3.16
C MET A 69 1.52 -14.66 -3.42
N CYS A 70 1.35 -14.29 -4.68
CA CYS A 70 0.62 -13.09 -5.04
C CYS A 70 -0.87 -13.26 -4.66
N PRO A 71 -1.50 -12.25 -4.03
CA PRO A 71 -2.92 -12.34 -3.66
C PRO A 71 -3.87 -12.32 -4.87
N VAL A 72 -3.39 -11.93 -6.06
CA VAL A 72 -4.22 -11.79 -7.27
C VAL A 72 -4.26 -13.08 -8.08
N ASP A 73 -3.09 -13.63 -8.44
CA ASP A 73 -2.97 -14.78 -9.34
C ASP A 73 -2.39 -16.04 -8.67
N ARG A 74 -2.01 -15.95 -7.39
CA ARG A 74 -1.42 -17.04 -6.59
C ARG A 74 -0.07 -17.55 -7.11
N ILE A 75 0.62 -16.78 -7.94
CA ILE A 75 1.99 -17.09 -8.36
C ILE A 75 2.94 -16.87 -7.16
N PRO A 76 3.90 -17.77 -6.88
CA PRO A 76 4.86 -17.59 -5.78
C PRO A 76 5.58 -16.24 -5.84
N VAL A 77 5.68 -15.57 -4.70
CA VAL A 77 6.35 -14.26 -4.58
C VAL A 77 7.49 -14.37 -3.59
N ILE A 78 8.68 -13.98 -4.03
CA ILE A 78 9.86 -13.81 -3.18
C ILE A 78 9.93 -12.34 -2.79
N ALA A 79 9.89 -12.03 -1.49
CA ALA A 79 9.89 -10.64 -1.00
C ALA A 79 11.09 -9.81 -1.53
N ALA A 80 12.26 -10.43 -1.71
CA ALA A 80 13.44 -9.77 -2.27
C ALA A 80 13.31 -9.40 -3.77
N GLN A 81 12.32 -9.95 -4.48
CA GLN A 81 12.06 -9.67 -5.90
C GLN A 81 10.96 -8.62 -6.12
N VAL A 82 10.35 -8.13 -5.04
CA VAL A 82 9.39 -7.02 -5.06
C VAL A 82 10.16 -5.73 -5.28
N GLN A 83 9.68 -4.87 -6.19
CA GLN A 83 10.37 -3.64 -6.59
C GLN A 83 9.44 -2.45 -6.48
N GLN A 84 9.98 -1.26 -6.16
CA GLN A 84 9.19 -0.02 -6.18
C GLN A 84 8.61 0.21 -7.58
N SER A 85 7.31 0.47 -7.64
CA SER A 85 6.63 0.64 -8.92
C SER A 85 7.12 1.92 -9.60
N SER A 86 7.50 1.80 -10.86
CA SER A 86 8.04 2.92 -11.66
C SER A 86 7.02 3.53 -12.63
N VAL A 87 5.82 2.93 -12.72
CA VAL A 87 4.81 3.21 -13.75
C VAL A 87 3.69 4.10 -13.22
N ILE A 88 3.53 4.20 -11.89
CA ILE A 88 2.47 4.99 -11.26
C ILE A 88 2.89 6.46 -11.23
N VAL A 89 2.56 7.15 -12.32
CA VAL A 89 2.74 8.59 -12.61
C VAL A 89 4.20 9.03 -12.74
N ARG A 90 4.69 9.07 -13.99
CA ARG A 90 5.67 10.09 -14.41
C ARG A 90 4.93 11.21 -15.15
N ARG A 91 4.92 12.41 -14.59
CA ARG A 91 4.84 13.64 -15.37
C ARG A 91 6.20 14.32 -15.30
#